data_AF-A0A7S9VRZ1-F1
#
_entry.id   AF-A0A7S9VRZ1-F1
#
_cell.length_a   1.000
_cell.length_b   1.000
_cell.length_c   1.000
_cell.angle_alpha   90.00
_cell.angle_beta   90.00
_cell.angle_gamma   90.00
#
_symmetry.space_group_name_H-M   'P 1'
#
loop_
_entity.id
_entity.type
_entity.pdbx_description
1 polymer ?
#
loop_
_entity_poly.entity_id
_entity_poly.type
_entity_poly.pdbx_seq_one_letter_code
_entity_poly.pdbx_strand_id
1 'polypeptide(L)'
;MAKAKRKFVCQQCGTLSSRWQGQCDDCGEWNSIVEEASETIFSARHDLQSGGRALTLVGLNSQVELPQRTSTGIAEFDRALGGGIVPGSATLIGGDPGIGKSTLLLQAAARIAARGLSVAYISGEEAADQVRLRAQRLGLGNAPVQLASATSVRDILTTLGEGEPPALLVIDSIQTMHSDLIEGAPGTVSQVRASSQELIRFAKQRGTAVILVGHVTKDGSIAGPRVLEHMVDTVLSFEGERSHQYRILRAIKNRFGGTDEIGVFAMVAEGLEEVSNPSALFLTHRDETVTGATVFPALEGTRPVLVEIQALVVRLSSGATPRRAVVGWDSGRLAMVLAVLEARCGLSFSTCEVYLNVAGGYRLSDPAADLAVAAALISALAERPVPADLVLFGEIALSGEIRPVAHAPLRLRESAKLGFERAYVPSAVADGVKGIAVSGYRALSQLVDQMLGRG
;
A
#
# COMPACT_ATOMS: atom_id res chain seq x y z
N MET A 1 -9.73 -37.14 46.48
CA MET A 1 -9.37 -36.77 45.10
C MET A 1 -10.59 -36.97 44.21
N ALA A 2 -11.20 -35.89 43.73
CA ALA A 2 -12.41 -35.97 42.90
C ALA A 2 -12.00 -36.24 41.44
N LYS A 3 -12.49 -37.34 40.84
CA LYS A 3 -12.30 -37.64 39.41
C LYS A 3 -12.91 -36.53 38.56
N ALA A 4 -12.13 -35.99 37.60
CA ALA A 4 -12.61 -35.01 36.63
C ALA A 4 -13.81 -35.60 35.85
N LYS A 5 -14.94 -34.89 35.86
CA LYS A 5 -16.12 -35.27 35.08
C LYS A 5 -15.89 -34.89 33.63
N ARG A 6 -15.87 -35.87 32.74
CA ARG A 6 -15.78 -35.69 31.28
C ARG A 6 -17.09 -35.05 30.79
N LYS A 7 -17.01 -34.00 29.99
CA LYS A 7 -18.15 -33.35 29.33
C LYS A 7 -18.09 -33.67 27.83
N PHE A 8 -19.24 -33.92 27.21
CA PHE A 8 -19.34 -34.17 25.78
C PHE A 8 -20.25 -33.11 25.16
N VAL A 9 -19.84 -32.52 24.03
CA VAL A 9 -20.58 -31.43 23.38
C VAL A 9 -20.81 -31.77 21.92
N CYS A 10 -22.04 -31.59 21.45
CA CYS A 10 -22.36 -31.66 20.03
C CYS A 10 -21.80 -30.42 19.31
N GLN A 11 -20.91 -30.62 18.35
CA GLN A 11 -20.31 -29.55 17.55
C GLN A 11 -21.31 -28.83 16.62
N GLN A 12 -22.50 -29.42 16.41
CA GLN A 12 -23.50 -28.90 15.50
C GLN A 12 -24.56 -28.01 16.20
N CYS A 13 -25.03 -28.41 17.38
CA CYS A 13 -26.08 -27.68 18.11
C CYS A 13 -25.66 -27.20 19.51
N GLY A 14 -24.48 -27.59 20.00
CA GLY A 14 -23.97 -27.18 21.31
C GLY A 14 -24.56 -27.94 22.50
N THR A 15 -25.43 -28.94 22.28
CA THR A 15 -26.06 -29.70 23.36
C THR A 15 -25.03 -30.48 24.16
N LEU A 16 -25.11 -30.36 25.48
CA LEU A 16 -24.20 -30.99 26.44
C LEU A 16 -24.73 -32.38 26.83
N SER A 17 -23.85 -33.38 26.79
CA SER A 17 -24.12 -34.72 27.29
C SER A 17 -23.08 -35.15 28.34
N SER A 18 -23.52 -35.97 29.30
CA SER A 18 -22.67 -36.56 30.34
C SER A 18 -21.96 -37.85 29.91
N ARG A 19 -22.31 -38.39 28.73
CA ARG A 19 -21.73 -39.60 28.14
C ARG A 19 -21.58 -39.44 26.63
N TRP A 20 -20.58 -40.09 26.06
CA TRP A 20 -20.46 -40.18 24.62
C TRP A 20 -21.57 -41.06 24.03
N GLN A 21 -22.13 -40.65 22.90
CA GLN A 21 -23.11 -41.40 22.14
C GLN A 21 -23.02 -41.04 20.65
N GLY A 22 -23.36 -41.98 19.77
CA GLY A 22 -23.15 -41.83 18.33
C GLY A 22 -24.06 -40.81 17.64
N GLN A 23 -25.22 -40.49 18.22
CA GLN A 23 -26.18 -39.54 17.67
C GLN A 23 -26.56 -38.48 18.72
N CYS A 24 -26.67 -37.22 18.30
CA CYS A 24 -27.18 -36.15 19.16
C CYS A 24 -28.69 -36.29 19.35
N ASP A 25 -29.16 -36.32 20.60
CA ASP A 25 -30.59 -36.43 20.94
C ASP A 25 -31.40 -35.18 20.56
N ASP A 26 -30.72 -34.05 20.37
CA ASP A 26 -31.37 -32.74 20.15
C ASP A 26 -31.44 -32.38 18.65
N CYS A 27 -30.31 -32.48 17.93
CA CYS A 27 -30.27 -32.16 16.50
C CYS A 27 -30.30 -33.40 15.58
N GLY A 28 -30.25 -34.62 16.12
CA GLY A 28 -30.30 -35.87 15.36
C GLY A 28 -29.02 -36.20 14.57
N GLU A 29 -27.98 -35.38 14.67
CA GLU A 29 -26.76 -35.52 13.85
C GLU A 29 -25.82 -36.60 14.40
N TRP A 30 -25.28 -37.44 13.51
CA TRP A 30 -24.38 -38.54 13.87
C TRP A 30 -22.92 -38.09 13.98
N ASN A 31 -22.16 -38.71 14.88
CA ASN A 31 -20.72 -38.46 15.13
C ASN A 31 -20.35 -37.01 15.43
N SER A 32 -21.31 -36.18 15.81
CA SER A 32 -21.12 -34.75 16.10
C SER A 32 -20.71 -34.48 17.56
N ILE A 33 -20.82 -35.47 18.44
CA ILE A 33 -20.52 -35.35 19.87
C ILE A 33 -19.05 -35.65 20.13
N VAL A 34 -18.32 -34.64 20.60
CA VAL A 34 -16.89 -34.72 20.90
C VAL A 34 -16.66 -34.56 22.41
N GLU A 35 -15.70 -35.31 22.96
CA GLU A 35 -15.25 -35.13 24.35
C GLU A 35 -14.52 -33.79 24.45
N GLU A 36 -15.07 -32.87 25.23
CA GLU A 36 -14.40 -31.62 25.54
C GLU A 36 -13.55 -31.86 26.79
N ALA A 37 -12.22 -31.71 26.64
CA ALA A 37 -11.30 -31.84 27.75
C ALA A 37 -11.76 -30.92 28.89
N SER A 38 -11.80 -31.45 30.12
CA SER A 38 -12.19 -30.68 31.29
C SER A 38 -11.38 -29.38 31.35
N GLU A 39 -12.10 -28.27 31.45
CA GLU A 39 -11.62 -26.90 31.56
C GLU A 39 -10.22 -26.82 32.19
N THR A 40 -9.23 -26.49 31.36
CA THR A 40 -7.88 -26.08 31.79
C THR A 40 -8.00 -25.01 32.86
N ILE A 41 -7.51 -25.23 34.10
CA ILE A 41 -7.04 -24.32 35.17
C ILE A 41 -7.69 -22.90 35.32
N PHE A 42 -8.80 -22.62 34.64
CA PHE A 42 -9.35 -21.28 34.39
C PHE A 42 -10.79 -21.16 34.87
N SER A 43 -11.34 -22.22 35.47
CA SER A 43 -12.68 -22.23 36.07
C SER A 43 -12.69 -22.50 37.58
N ALA A 44 -11.56 -22.25 38.24
CA ALA A 44 -11.53 -22.09 39.69
C ALA A 44 -11.54 -20.59 40.02
N ARG A 45 -12.73 -20.06 40.34
CA ARG A 45 -12.97 -18.82 41.10
C ARG A 45 -11.95 -17.71 40.85
N HIS A 46 -12.23 -16.84 39.87
CA HIS A 46 -11.66 -15.50 39.88
C HIS A 46 -12.21 -14.76 41.11
N ASP A 47 -11.49 -14.87 42.22
CA ASP A 47 -11.42 -13.78 43.16
C ASP A 47 -10.79 -12.60 42.40
N LEU A 48 -11.62 -11.70 41.90
CA LEU A 48 -11.16 -10.46 41.23
C LEU A 48 -10.32 -9.58 42.17
N GLN A 49 -10.20 -9.94 43.46
CA GLN A 49 -9.37 -9.25 44.45
C GLN A 49 -7.92 -9.74 44.49
N SER A 50 -7.58 -10.91 43.94
CA SER A 50 -6.22 -11.45 44.05
C SER A 50 -5.78 -12.17 42.77
N GLY A 51 -4.77 -11.60 42.09
CA GLY A 51 -4.14 -12.17 40.88
C GLY A 51 -3.89 -11.17 39.75
N GLY A 52 -4.56 -10.02 39.76
CA GLY A 52 -4.32 -8.92 38.84
C GLY A 52 -3.25 -7.96 39.36
N ARG A 53 -2.40 -7.41 38.47
CA ARG A 53 -1.58 -6.24 38.79
C ARG A 53 -2.46 -4.99 38.71
N ALA A 54 -2.52 -4.21 39.78
CA ALA A 54 -3.22 -2.92 39.77
C ALA A 54 -2.68 -2.04 38.63
N LEU A 55 -3.59 -1.53 37.80
CA LEU A 55 -3.25 -0.68 36.67
C LEU A 55 -3.17 0.77 37.11
N THR A 56 -2.14 1.49 36.67
CA THR A 56 -2.11 2.94 36.78
C THR A 56 -3.02 3.53 35.73
N LEU A 57 -4.16 4.09 36.16
CA LEU A 57 -5.04 4.84 35.28
C LEU A 57 -4.46 6.24 35.06
N VAL A 58 -4.33 6.65 33.80
CA VAL A 58 -3.90 7.99 33.41
C VAL A 58 -5.05 8.72 32.74
N GLY A 59 -5.23 10.01 33.05
CA GLY A 59 -6.29 10.82 32.44
C GLY A 59 -6.01 11.12 30.97
N LEU A 60 -7.05 11.15 30.13
CA LEU A 60 -6.91 11.55 28.71
C LEU A 60 -6.36 12.98 28.54
N ASN A 61 -6.49 13.83 29.56
CA ASN A 61 -5.99 15.20 29.60
C ASN A 61 -4.55 15.32 30.14
N SER A 62 -3.86 14.21 30.38
CA SER A 62 -2.46 14.24 30.79
C SER A 62 -1.57 14.74 29.64
N GLN A 63 -0.59 15.58 29.97
CA GLN A 63 0.44 15.99 29.02
C GLN A 63 1.39 14.82 28.80
N VAL A 64 1.39 14.27 27.58
CA VAL A 64 2.28 13.19 27.17
C VAL A 64 3.28 13.75 26.17
N GLU A 65 4.57 13.61 26.45
CA GLU A 65 5.61 13.89 25.45
C GLU A 65 5.49 12.87 24.32
N LEU A 66 5.44 13.36 23.07
CA LEU A 66 5.41 12.48 21.91
C LEU A 66 6.72 11.69 21.85
N PRO A 67 6.67 10.36 21.60
CA PRO A 67 7.87 9.55 21.54
C PRO A 67 8.79 10.07 20.42
N GLN A 68 10.08 10.25 20.74
CA GLN A 68 11.08 10.63 19.75
C GLN A 68 11.19 9.55 18.68
N ARG A 69 10.97 9.93 17.42
CA ARG A 69 11.07 9.03 16.28
C ARG A 69 12.52 8.87 15.86
N THR A 70 12.88 7.63 15.53
CA THR A 70 14.17 7.31 14.93
C THR A 70 14.01 7.32 13.41
N SER A 71 14.71 8.23 12.72
CA SER A 71 14.78 8.22 11.25
C SER A 71 15.50 6.97 10.78
N THR A 72 14.93 6.27 9.79
CA THR A 72 15.56 5.15 9.08
C THR A 72 16.71 5.60 8.18
N GLY A 73 16.78 6.91 7.89
CA GLY A 73 17.69 7.49 6.92
C GLY A 73 17.23 7.28 5.48
N ILE A 74 16.05 6.71 5.25
CA ILE A 74 15.38 6.60 3.96
C ILE A 74 14.13 7.49 4.04
N ALA A 75 14.14 8.64 3.38
CA ALA A 75 13.10 9.67 3.49
C ALA A 75 11.72 9.16 3.04
N GLU A 76 11.63 8.42 1.93
CA GLU A 76 10.35 7.86 1.47
C GLU A 76 9.81 6.78 2.43
N PHE A 77 10.69 6.05 3.12
CA PHE A 77 10.29 5.07 4.13
C PHE A 77 9.85 5.75 5.44
N ASP A 78 10.61 6.76 5.88
CA ASP A 78 10.26 7.58 7.05
C ASP A 78 8.89 8.23 6.84
N ARG A 79 8.59 8.72 5.63
CA ARG A 79 7.28 9.26 5.27
C ARG A 79 6.17 8.24 5.41
N ALA A 80 6.33 7.04 4.85
CA ALA A 80 5.36 5.96 4.99
C ALA A 80 5.12 5.55 6.47
N LEU A 81 6.13 5.67 7.32
CA LEU A 81 6.03 5.45 8.77
C LEU A 81 5.42 6.64 9.53
N GLY A 82 5.18 7.78 8.90
CA GLY A 82 4.68 9.00 9.55
C GLY A 82 5.77 9.83 10.23
N GLY A 83 7.00 9.82 9.70
CA GLY A 83 8.16 10.56 10.18
C GLY A 83 9.28 9.71 10.78
N GLY A 84 9.22 8.38 10.65
CA GLY A 84 10.24 7.45 11.15
C GLY A 84 9.70 6.43 12.17
N ILE A 85 10.61 5.60 12.67
CA ILE A 85 10.31 4.47 13.56
C ILE A 85 10.00 4.97 14.97
N VAL A 86 8.91 4.45 15.55
CA VAL A 86 8.49 4.75 16.94
C VAL A 86 9.03 3.66 17.88
N PRO A 87 9.72 3.99 18.98
CA PRO A 87 10.15 3.01 19.98
C PRO A 87 8.97 2.22 20.55
N GLY A 88 9.18 0.94 20.84
CA GLY A 88 8.14 0.06 21.39
C GLY A 88 6.94 -0.20 20.47
N SER A 89 7.09 0.07 19.16
CA SER A 89 6.03 -0.13 18.17
C SER A 89 6.22 -1.42 17.38
N ALA A 90 5.13 -1.90 16.77
CA ALA A 90 5.15 -3.01 15.83
C ALA A 90 4.69 -2.57 14.45
N THR A 91 5.51 -2.82 13.44
CA THR A 91 5.22 -2.56 12.03
C THR A 91 5.21 -3.85 11.23
N LEU A 92 4.19 -4.06 10.41
CA LEU A 92 4.12 -5.15 9.44
C LEU A 92 4.40 -4.61 8.04
N ILE A 93 5.32 -5.22 7.31
CA ILE A 93 5.53 -4.94 5.88
C ILE A 93 5.09 -6.15 5.07
N GLY A 94 3.96 -5.98 4.38
CA GLY A 94 3.41 -6.94 3.44
C GLY A 94 3.88 -6.68 2.01
N GLY A 95 3.85 -7.69 1.16
CA GLY A 95 4.05 -7.52 -0.29
C GLY A 95 4.47 -8.82 -0.97
N ASP A 96 4.45 -8.81 -2.30
CA ASP A 96 4.78 -10.00 -3.10
C ASP A 96 6.23 -10.47 -2.88
N PRO A 97 6.50 -11.78 -3.00
CA PRO A 97 7.87 -12.29 -3.03
C PRO A 97 8.67 -11.61 -4.16
N GLY A 98 9.89 -11.16 -3.84
CA GLY A 98 10.77 -10.49 -4.80
C GLY A 98 10.50 -9.00 -5.05
N ILE A 99 9.52 -8.39 -4.39
CA ILE A 99 9.27 -6.93 -4.46
C ILE A 99 10.40 -6.10 -3.81
N GLY A 100 11.28 -6.71 -3.00
CA GLY A 100 12.40 -6.00 -2.36
C GLY A 100 12.17 -5.57 -0.90
N LYS A 101 11.25 -6.20 -0.18
CA LYS A 101 11.04 -5.98 1.27
C LYS A 101 12.33 -6.15 2.08
N SER A 102 13.00 -7.28 1.89
CA SER A 102 14.28 -7.60 2.55
C SER A 102 15.37 -6.59 2.19
N THR A 103 15.41 -6.14 0.93
CA THR A 103 16.35 -5.12 0.44
C THR A 103 16.13 -3.77 1.14
N LEU A 104 14.88 -3.30 1.19
CA LEU A 104 14.51 -2.06 1.89
C LEU A 104 14.90 -2.12 3.36
N LEU A 105 14.59 -3.23 4.03
CA LEU A 105 14.85 -3.40 5.46
C LEU A 105 16.32 -3.55 5.78
N LEU A 106 17.10 -4.21 4.93
CA LEU A 106 18.54 -4.32 5.09
C LEU A 106 19.22 -2.94 4.90
N GLN A 107 18.78 -2.15 3.92
CA GLN A 107 19.21 -0.76 3.74
C GLN A 107 18.88 0.12 4.96
N ALA A 108 17.64 0.03 5.47
CA ALA A 108 17.22 0.77 6.65
C ALA A 108 18.01 0.34 7.90
N ALA A 109 18.14 -0.97 8.15
CA ALA A 109 18.89 -1.53 9.26
C ALA A 109 20.36 -1.06 9.25
N ALA A 110 21.00 -1.11 8.08
CA ALA A 110 22.38 -0.66 7.93
C ALA A 110 22.54 0.86 8.18
N ARG A 111 21.63 1.70 7.65
CA ARG A 111 21.66 3.16 7.88
C ARG A 111 21.44 3.52 9.36
N ILE A 112 20.55 2.81 10.05
CA ILE A 112 20.29 3.01 11.49
C ILE A 112 21.52 2.56 12.30
N ALA A 113 22.08 1.38 12.00
CA ALA A 113 23.26 0.87 12.69
C ALA A 113 24.50 1.76 12.49
N ALA A 114 24.68 2.31 11.30
CA ALA A 114 25.76 3.25 11.00
C ALA A 114 25.68 4.57 11.80
N ARG A 115 24.49 4.92 12.33
CA ARG A 115 24.29 6.06 13.23
C ARG A 115 24.58 5.74 14.71
N GLY A 116 25.05 4.53 15.00
CA GLY A 116 25.41 4.08 16.35
C GLY A 116 24.25 3.47 17.14
N LEU A 117 23.10 3.21 16.53
CA LEU A 117 21.97 2.55 17.18
C LEU A 117 22.08 1.02 17.03
N SER A 118 21.76 0.28 18.09
CA SER A 118 21.76 -1.19 18.04
C SER A 118 20.62 -1.71 17.17
N VAL A 119 20.93 -2.55 16.18
CA VAL A 119 19.95 -3.16 15.26
C VAL A 119 20.19 -4.66 15.19
N ALA A 120 19.12 -5.43 15.40
CA ALA A 120 19.11 -6.88 15.22
C ALA A 120 18.29 -7.24 13.97
N TYR A 121 18.87 -8.05 13.09
CA TYR A 121 18.23 -8.56 11.90
C TYR A 121 18.19 -10.09 11.99
N ILE A 122 16.99 -10.65 12.09
CA ILE A 122 16.78 -12.09 12.17
C ILE A 122 16.16 -12.56 10.86
N SER A 123 16.88 -13.40 10.12
CA SER A 123 16.33 -14.09 8.97
C SER A 123 15.91 -15.50 9.36
N GLY A 124 14.71 -15.90 8.96
CA GLY A 124 14.29 -17.31 9.04
C GLY A 124 14.23 -18.00 7.68
N GLU A 125 14.31 -17.25 6.58
CA GLU A 125 14.33 -17.80 5.21
C GLU A 125 15.75 -18.01 4.67
N GLU A 126 16.70 -17.13 5.00
CA GLU A 126 18.01 -17.09 4.37
C GLU A 126 19.13 -17.27 5.40
N ALA A 127 20.20 -17.98 4.99
CA ALA A 127 21.37 -18.14 5.83
C ALA A 127 22.09 -16.80 6.05
N ALA A 128 22.70 -16.61 7.20
CA ALA A 128 23.40 -15.37 7.54
C ALA A 128 24.45 -14.96 6.49
N ASP A 129 25.19 -15.92 5.93
CA ASP A 129 26.18 -15.66 4.87
C ASP A 129 25.54 -15.15 3.57
N GLN A 130 24.33 -15.60 3.22
CA GLN A 130 23.60 -15.12 2.04
C GLN A 130 23.15 -13.67 2.22
N VAL A 131 22.62 -13.35 3.40
CA VAL A 131 22.25 -11.97 3.74
C VAL A 131 23.49 -11.07 3.75
N ARG A 132 24.62 -11.55 4.28
CA ARG A 132 25.90 -10.82 4.28
C ARG A 132 26.41 -10.54 2.86
N LEU A 133 26.36 -11.52 1.96
CA LEU A 133 26.72 -11.34 0.54
C LEU A 133 25.83 -10.28 -0.13
N ARG A 134 24.53 -10.26 0.19
CA ARG A 134 23.62 -9.22 -0.31
C ARG A 134 23.98 -7.85 0.25
N ALA A 135 24.23 -7.74 1.55
CA ALA A 135 24.66 -6.50 2.19
C ALA A 135 25.94 -5.95 1.52
N GLN A 136 26.91 -6.82 1.20
CA GLN A 136 28.12 -6.41 0.48
C GLN A 136 27.83 -5.85 -0.91
N ARG A 137 26.95 -6.49 -1.69
CA ARG A 137 26.54 -6.01 -3.02
C ARG A 137 25.85 -4.65 -2.97
N LEU A 138 25.07 -4.41 -1.94
CA LEU A 138 24.38 -3.13 -1.69
C LEU A 138 25.31 -2.05 -1.11
N GLY A 139 26.62 -2.34 -0.92
CA GLY A 139 27.56 -1.40 -0.29
C GLY A 139 27.39 -1.24 1.23
N LEU A 140 26.68 -2.14 1.89
CA LEU A 140 26.31 -2.09 3.32
C LEU A 140 27.17 -3.01 4.20
N GLY A 141 28.19 -3.67 3.65
CA GLY A 141 28.93 -4.75 4.32
C GLY A 141 29.68 -4.35 5.60
N ASN A 142 29.89 -3.05 5.83
CA ASN A 142 30.57 -2.51 7.02
C ASN A 142 29.61 -2.03 8.12
N ALA A 143 28.29 -2.08 7.89
CA ALA A 143 27.32 -1.63 8.88
C ALA A 143 27.28 -2.60 10.08
N PRO A 144 27.32 -2.10 11.33
CA PRO A 144 27.37 -2.95 12.53
C PRO A 144 25.98 -3.52 12.90
N VAL A 145 25.36 -4.25 11.97
CA VAL A 145 24.07 -4.92 12.18
C VAL A 145 24.30 -6.28 12.81
N GLN A 146 23.58 -6.59 13.90
CA GLN A 146 23.61 -7.91 14.54
C GLN A 146 22.72 -8.87 13.74
N LEU A 147 23.33 -9.76 12.96
CA LEU A 147 22.61 -10.67 12.06
C LEU A 147 22.59 -12.09 12.63
N ALA A 148 21.41 -12.72 12.63
CA ALA A 148 21.28 -14.14 12.95
C ALA A 148 20.28 -14.84 12.00
N SER A 149 20.50 -16.14 11.79
CA SER A 149 19.58 -17.02 11.10
C SER A 149 18.88 -17.90 12.13
N ALA A 150 17.61 -17.64 12.42
CA ALA A 150 16.88 -18.35 13.47
C ALA A 150 15.37 -18.38 13.18
N THR A 151 14.71 -19.46 13.60
CA THR A 151 13.25 -19.64 13.49
C THR A 151 12.55 -19.75 14.83
N SER A 152 13.27 -20.14 15.90
CA SER A 152 12.72 -20.24 17.26
C SER A 152 12.55 -18.86 17.89
N VAL A 153 11.30 -18.48 18.18
CA VAL A 153 11.00 -17.20 18.87
C VAL A 153 11.60 -17.19 20.27
N ARG A 154 11.59 -18.32 20.98
CA ARG A 154 12.21 -18.44 22.30
C ARG A 154 13.71 -18.11 22.27
N ASP A 155 14.43 -18.65 21.30
CA ASP A 155 15.88 -18.46 21.21
C ASP A 155 16.20 -17.00 20.87
N ILE A 156 15.43 -16.40 19.96
CA ILE A 156 15.53 -14.98 19.59
C ILE A 156 15.30 -14.10 20.82
N LEU A 157 14.20 -14.33 21.57
CA LEU A 157 13.85 -13.53 22.73
C LEU A 157 14.82 -13.71 23.90
N THR A 158 15.38 -14.90 24.07
CA THR A 158 16.40 -15.17 25.09
C THR A 158 17.68 -14.41 24.75
N THR A 159 18.14 -14.51 23.50
CA THR A 159 19.33 -13.82 23.00
C THR A 159 19.20 -12.29 23.13
N LEU A 160 18.05 -11.72 22.78
CA LEU A 160 17.81 -10.26 22.85
C LEU A 160 17.38 -9.77 24.23
N GLY A 161 16.97 -10.68 25.11
CA GLY A 161 16.66 -10.42 26.51
C GLY A 161 17.93 -10.18 27.33
N GLU A 162 19.03 -10.84 26.96
CA GLU A 162 20.34 -10.71 27.57
C GLU A 162 21.08 -9.49 27.01
N GLY A 163 20.89 -8.32 27.62
CA GLY A 163 21.64 -7.09 27.29
C GLY A 163 20.76 -5.85 27.10
N GLU A 164 21.34 -4.82 26.47
CA GLU A 164 20.60 -3.63 26.06
C GLU A 164 19.66 -3.96 24.89
N PRO A 165 18.38 -3.52 24.95
CA PRO A 165 17.43 -3.81 23.90
C PRO A 165 17.83 -3.08 22.61
N PRO A 166 17.74 -3.74 21.44
CA PRO A 166 18.01 -3.06 20.17
C PRO A 166 16.97 -1.97 19.93
N ALA A 167 17.39 -0.89 19.26
CA ALA A 167 16.50 0.16 18.82
C ALA A 167 15.53 -0.37 17.74
N LEU A 168 16.02 -1.28 16.89
CA LEU A 168 15.26 -1.94 15.83
C LEU A 168 15.52 -3.45 15.81
N LEU A 169 14.44 -4.23 15.81
CA LEU A 169 14.42 -5.67 15.52
C LEU A 169 13.69 -5.92 14.21
N VAL A 170 14.35 -6.55 13.24
CA VAL A 170 13.74 -7.00 11.98
C VAL A 170 13.58 -8.51 11.98
N ILE A 171 12.39 -9.01 11.62
CA ILE A 171 12.08 -10.42 11.46
C ILE A 171 11.70 -10.70 10.00
N ASP A 172 12.58 -11.37 9.25
CA ASP A 172 12.41 -11.68 7.83
C ASP A 172 12.43 -13.21 7.57
N SER A 173 11.30 -13.92 7.56
CA SER A 173 9.91 -13.45 7.63
C SER A 173 9.13 -14.10 8.78
N ILE A 174 8.01 -13.49 9.18
CA ILE A 174 7.20 -13.98 10.30
C ILE A 174 6.61 -15.37 10.04
N GLN A 175 6.44 -15.76 8.76
CA GLN A 175 5.95 -17.08 8.37
C GLN A 175 6.89 -18.21 8.80
N THR A 176 8.18 -17.93 8.93
CA THR A 176 9.19 -18.94 9.31
C THR A 176 9.36 -19.08 10.81
N MET A 177 8.74 -18.20 11.59
CA MET A 177 8.90 -18.19 13.04
C MET A 177 8.07 -19.30 13.70
N HIS A 178 8.63 -19.86 14.77
CA HIS A 178 8.04 -20.92 15.57
C HIS A 178 7.96 -20.51 17.04
N SER A 179 6.75 -20.58 17.59
CA SER A 179 6.47 -20.47 19.01
C SER A 179 6.19 -21.87 19.58
N ASP A 180 6.88 -22.20 20.67
CA ASP A 180 6.70 -23.47 21.36
C ASP A 180 5.59 -23.43 22.42
N LEU A 181 4.87 -22.31 22.54
CA LEU A 181 3.67 -22.18 23.37
C LEU A 181 2.42 -22.77 22.71
N ILE A 182 2.47 -23.06 21.41
CA ILE A 182 1.34 -23.57 20.64
C ILE A 182 1.77 -24.76 19.79
N GLU A 183 0.93 -25.79 19.71
CA GLU A 183 1.15 -26.90 18.77
C GLU A 183 0.83 -26.48 17.33
N GLY A 184 1.72 -26.81 16.39
CA GLY A 184 1.49 -26.57 14.96
C GLY A 184 2.78 -26.32 14.20
N ALA A 185 2.77 -26.61 12.90
CA ALA A 185 3.90 -26.34 12.03
C ALA A 185 4.10 -24.82 11.80
N PRO A 186 5.35 -24.34 11.66
CA PRO A 186 5.63 -22.97 11.24
C PRO A 186 4.87 -22.60 9.96
N GLY A 187 4.48 -21.33 9.85
CA GLY A 187 3.68 -20.82 8.72
C GLY A 187 2.17 -21.00 8.85
N THR A 188 1.70 -21.81 9.81
CA THR A 188 0.25 -21.85 10.13
C THR A 188 -0.20 -20.53 10.75
N VAL A 189 -1.48 -20.18 10.55
CA VAL A 189 -2.08 -18.94 11.07
C VAL A 189 -1.90 -18.80 12.59
N SER A 190 -2.05 -19.90 13.33
CA SER A 190 -1.88 -19.94 14.78
C SER A 190 -0.43 -19.67 15.20
N GLN A 191 0.55 -20.30 14.54
CA GLN A 191 1.98 -20.08 14.80
C GLN A 191 2.42 -18.65 14.48
N VAL A 192 1.97 -18.10 13.35
CA VAL A 192 2.27 -16.71 12.95
C VAL A 192 1.70 -15.71 13.95
N ARG A 193 0.46 -15.91 14.43
CA ARG A 193 -0.15 -15.06 15.46
C ARG A 193 0.59 -15.15 16.78
N ALA A 194 0.87 -16.36 17.27
CA ALA A 194 1.57 -16.58 18.55
C ALA A 194 2.95 -15.91 18.55
N SER A 195 3.75 -16.22 17.53
CA SER A 195 5.08 -15.66 17.34
C SER A 195 5.04 -14.14 17.31
N SER A 196 4.09 -13.56 16.57
CA SER A 196 3.90 -12.10 16.51
C SER A 196 3.53 -11.51 17.87
N GLN A 197 2.62 -12.15 18.64
CA GLN A 197 2.25 -11.64 19.97
C GLN A 197 3.43 -11.59 20.92
N GLU A 198 4.27 -12.61 20.91
CA GLU A 198 5.46 -12.67 21.77
C GLU A 198 6.47 -11.58 21.40
N LEU A 199 6.76 -11.42 20.11
CA LEU A 199 7.66 -10.38 19.59
C LEU A 199 7.13 -8.96 19.85
N ILE A 200 5.83 -8.71 19.65
CA ILE A 200 5.18 -7.43 19.91
C ILE A 200 5.19 -7.13 21.42
N ARG A 201 4.97 -8.13 22.27
CA ARG A 201 5.03 -7.98 23.72
C ARG A 201 6.45 -7.60 24.16
N PHE A 202 7.46 -8.26 23.63
CA PHE A 202 8.86 -7.93 23.87
C PHE A 202 9.17 -6.47 23.47
N ALA A 203 8.77 -6.08 22.25
CA ALA A 203 8.94 -4.71 21.74
C ALA A 203 8.35 -3.66 22.69
N LYS A 204 7.09 -3.84 23.10
CA LYS A 204 6.40 -2.91 24.01
C LYS A 204 7.01 -2.86 25.42
N GLN A 205 7.53 -3.98 25.92
CA GLN A 205 8.13 -4.04 27.25
C GLN A 205 9.54 -3.45 27.29
N ARG A 206 10.31 -3.61 26.22
CA ARG A 206 11.73 -3.26 26.15
C ARG A 206 12.01 -1.95 25.42
N GLY A 207 10.99 -1.33 24.81
CA GLY A 207 11.13 -0.12 24.01
C GLY A 207 11.73 -0.35 22.62
N THR A 208 11.95 -1.59 22.21
CA THR A 208 12.43 -1.95 20.87
C THR A 208 11.33 -1.72 19.84
N ALA A 209 11.65 -1.12 18.70
CA ALA A 209 10.75 -1.14 17.55
C ALA A 209 10.92 -2.46 16.79
N VAL A 210 9.83 -3.15 16.48
CA VAL A 210 9.85 -4.40 15.72
C VAL A 210 9.23 -4.22 14.33
N ILE A 211 9.93 -4.70 13.30
CA ILE A 211 9.40 -4.81 11.94
C ILE A 211 9.28 -6.28 11.57
N LEU A 212 8.06 -6.70 11.24
CA LEU A 212 7.72 -8.05 10.81
C LEU A 212 7.54 -8.03 9.29
N VAL A 213 8.26 -8.90 8.57
CA VAL A 213 8.05 -9.10 7.13
C VAL A 213 6.99 -10.18 6.93
N GLY A 214 5.98 -9.87 6.12
CA GLY A 214 4.95 -10.82 5.69
C GLY A 214 4.91 -10.97 4.18
N HIS A 215 4.91 -12.21 3.69
CA HIS A 215 4.65 -12.52 2.28
C HIS A 215 3.16 -12.57 1.97
N VAL A 216 2.75 -11.97 0.85
CA VAL A 216 1.43 -12.19 0.25
C VAL A 216 1.53 -13.41 -0.68
N THR A 217 0.65 -14.39 -0.50
CA THR A 217 0.55 -15.57 -1.37
C THR A 217 -0.45 -15.31 -2.51
N LYS A 218 -0.25 -15.95 -3.66
CA LYS A 218 -1.02 -15.73 -4.91
C LYS A 218 -2.54 -15.93 -4.77
N ASP A 219 -2.97 -16.71 -3.79
CA ASP A 219 -4.39 -17.04 -3.56
C ASP A 219 -5.03 -16.25 -2.42
N GLY A 220 -4.30 -15.28 -1.83
CA GLY A 220 -4.79 -14.40 -0.76
C GLY A 220 -5.22 -15.09 0.55
N SER A 221 -5.07 -16.42 0.66
CA SER A 221 -5.80 -17.25 1.64
C SER A 221 -4.96 -18.10 2.59
N ILE A 222 -3.62 -18.01 2.59
CA ILE A 222 -2.80 -18.69 3.60
C ILE A 222 -1.92 -17.69 4.34
N ALA A 223 -2.24 -17.51 5.63
CA ALA A 223 -1.50 -16.74 6.63
C ALA A 223 -0.97 -15.37 6.13
N GLY A 224 -1.77 -14.67 5.32
CA GLY A 224 -1.40 -13.38 4.77
C GLY A 224 -1.25 -12.30 5.86
N PRO A 225 -0.64 -11.15 5.52
CA PRO A 225 -0.50 -9.98 6.39
C PRO A 225 -1.79 -9.58 7.11
N ARG A 226 -2.96 -9.79 6.47
CA ARG A 226 -4.31 -9.58 7.02
C ARG A 226 -4.55 -10.20 8.40
N VAL A 227 -3.94 -11.34 8.66
CA VAL A 227 -4.05 -12.02 9.96
C VAL A 227 -3.44 -11.17 11.08
N LEU A 228 -2.40 -10.39 10.78
CA LEU A 228 -1.64 -9.59 11.73
C LEU A 228 -2.00 -8.10 11.72
N GLU A 229 -2.72 -7.62 10.70
CA GLU A 229 -3.09 -6.20 10.53
C GLU A 229 -3.70 -5.56 11.78
N HIS A 230 -4.53 -6.30 12.51
CA HIS A 230 -5.18 -5.81 13.73
C HIS A 230 -4.24 -5.78 14.95
N MET A 231 -3.18 -6.62 14.94
CA MET A 231 -2.28 -6.84 16.07
C MET A 231 -1.13 -5.82 16.12
N VAL A 232 -0.69 -5.35 14.95
CA VAL A 232 0.39 -4.38 14.82
C VAL A 232 -0.11 -2.93 14.88
N ASP A 233 0.79 -2.00 15.13
CA ASP A 233 0.46 -0.58 15.21
C ASP A 233 0.50 0.09 13.82
N THR A 234 1.40 -0.36 12.94
CA THR A 234 1.52 0.10 11.55
C THR A 234 1.53 -1.08 10.57
N VAL A 235 0.82 -0.95 9.45
CA VAL A 235 0.79 -1.89 8.33
C VAL A 235 1.18 -1.15 7.06
N LEU A 236 2.25 -1.62 6.42
CA LEU A 236 2.72 -1.12 5.14
C LEU A 236 2.57 -2.21 4.07
N SER A 237 2.08 -1.82 2.90
CA SER A 237 2.01 -2.65 1.69
C SER A 237 3.11 -2.22 0.74
N PHE A 238 3.96 -3.15 0.31
CA PHE A 238 4.93 -2.90 -0.74
C PHE A 238 4.44 -3.53 -2.05
N GLU A 239 4.08 -2.67 -2.98
CA GLU A 239 3.40 -3.01 -4.23
C GLU A 239 4.27 -2.63 -5.43
N GLY A 240 4.11 -3.34 -6.55
CA GLY A 240 4.79 -3.02 -7.80
C GLY A 240 4.77 -4.20 -8.76
N GLU A 241 4.20 -3.99 -9.94
CA GLU A 241 4.21 -4.99 -11.00
C GLU A 241 5.63 -5.22 -11.52
N ARG A 242 5.93 -6.43 -12.02
CA ARG A 242 7.26 -6.79 -12.53
C ARG A 242 7.69 -5.97 -13.75
N SER A 243 6.73 -5.47 -14.52
CA SER A 243 6.92 -4.59 -15.68
C SER A 243 7.15 -3.13 -15.31
N HIS A 244 6.78 -2.73 -14.09
CA HIS A 244 6.92 -1.36 -13.62
C HIS A 244 8.30 -1.16 -13.02
N GLN A 245 8.94 -0.05 -13.39
CA GLN A 245 10.23 0.35 -12.84
C GLN A 245 10.11 0.75 -11.35
N TYR A 246 8.91 1.15 -10.91
CA TYR A 246 8.64 1.60 -9.55
C TYR A 246 8.03 0.55 -8.65
N ARG A 247 8.31 0.72 -7.37
CA ARG A 247 7.71 0.00 -6.27
C ARG A 247 7.17 1.01 -5.27
N ILE A 248 5.92 0.86 -4.88
CA ILE A 248 5.17 1.80 -4.05
C ILE A 248 4.97 1.18 -2.67
N LEU A 249 5.44 1.87 -1.65
CA LEU A 249 5.22 1.52 -0.26
C LEU A 249 4.06 2.36 0.30
N ARG A 250 2.94 1.73 0.63
CA ARG A 250 1.71 2.38 1.07
C ARG A 250 1.38 2.03 2.53
N ALA A 251 0.97 3.01 3.33
CA ALA A 251 0.44 2.74 4.66
C ALA A 251 -1.04 2.33 4.62
N ILE A 252 -1.35 1.06 4.94
CA ILE A 252 -2.74 0.59 5.07
C ILE A 252 -3.30 1.01 6.44
N LYS A 253 -2.46 0.94 7.48
CA LYS A 253 -2.79 1.28 8.86
C LYS A 253 -1.59 2.00 9.46
N ASN A 254 -1.78 3.15 10.07
CA ASN A 254 -0.72 3.82 10.80
C ASN A 254 -1.29 4.52 12.04
N ARG A 255 -0.98 4.02 13.23
CA ARG A 255 -1.38 4.67 14.49
C ARG A 255 -0.57 5.92 14.81
N PHE A 256 0.51 6.15 14.09
CA PHE A 256 1.45 7.23 14.33
C PHE A 256 1.52 8.23 13.17
N GLY A 257 0.69 8.11 12.13
CA GLY A 257 0.77 8.98 10.95
C GLY A 257 -0.44 8.80 10.05
N GLY A 258 -0.49 9.55 8.95
CA GLY A 258 -1.53 9.38 7.94
C GLY A 258 -1.39 8.06 7.19
N THR A 259 -2.51 7.41 6.87
CA THR A 259 -2.58 6.26 5.93
C THR A 259 -2.42 6.68 4.47
N ASP A 260 -2.49 7.97 4.26
CA ASP A 260 -2.54 8.63 2.97
C ASP A 260 -1.13 8.76 2.34
N GLU A 261 -0.09 8.59 3.14
CA GLU A 261 1.32 8.69 2.75
C GLU A 261 1.79 7.48 1.94
N ILE A 262 2.56 7.74 0.89
CA ILE A 262 3.26 6.71 0.10
C ILE A 262 4.74 7.04 -0.06
N GLY A 263 5.57 5.99 -0.04
CA GLY A 263 6.97 6.05 -0.45
C GLY A 263 7.15 5.43 -1.84
N VAL A 264 7.87 6.10 -2.74
CA VAL A 264 8.13 5.58 -4.09
C VAL A 264 9.60 5.21 -4.23
N PHE A 265 9.85 4.01 -4.75
CA PHE A 265 11.18 3.45 -4.93
C PHE A 265 11.37 2.93 -6.35
N ALA A 266 12.62 2.89 -6.81
CA ALA A 266 13.02 2.18 -8.02
C ALA A 266 14.06 1.09 -7.67
N MET A 267 13.96 -0.07 -8.31
CA MET A 267 14.97 -1.13 -8.14
C MET A 267 16.10 -0.91 -9.16
N VAL A 268 17.29 -0.59 -8.67
CA VAL A 268 18.53 -0.42 -9.44
C VAL A 268 19.55 -1.49 -9.06
N ALA A 269 20.73 -1.49 -9.70
CA ALA A 269 21.75 -2.51 -9.45
C ALA A 269 22.26 -2.48 -7.98
N GLU A 270 22.33 -1.29 -7.40
CA GLU A 270 22.81 -1.00 -6.06
C GLU A 270 21.75 -1.20 -4.97
N GLY A 271 20.49 -1.51 -5.33
CA GLY A 271 19.39 -1.75 -4.39
C GLY A 271 18.13 -0.93 -4.71
N LEU A 272 17.39 -0.57 -3.66
CA LEU A 272 16.25 0.33 -3.79
C LEU A 272 16.71 1.79 -3.65
N GLU A 273 16.41 2.58 -4.67
CA GLU A 273 16.63 4.03 -4.70
C GLU A 273 15.31 4.78 -4.46
N GLU A 274 15.39 5.89 -3.73
CA GLU A 274 14.24 6.74 -3.38
C GLU A 274 13.89 7.66 -4.55
N VAL A 275 12.62 7.61 -4.98
CA VAL A 275 12.13 8.45 -6.08
C VAL A 275 11.39 9.64 -5.49
N SER A 276 12.11 10.74 -5.28
CA SER A 276 11.56 11.98 -4.71
C SER A 276 10.52 12.63 -5.63
N ASN A 277 10.74 12.55 -6.94
CA ASN A 277 9.83 13.05 -7.97
C ASN A 277 9.40 11.91 -8.93
N PRO A 278 8.35 11.14 -8.61
CA PRO A 278 7.87 10.08 -9.49
C PRO A 278 7.33 10.62 -10.81
N SER A 279 6.89 11.88 -10.82
CA SER A 279 6.30 12.51 -12.01
C SER A 279 7.33 12.82 -13.09
N ALA A 280 8.62 12.98 -12.76
CA ALA A 280 9.66 13.22 -13.76
C ALA A 280 9.83 12.07 -14.77
N LEU A 281 9.29 10.89 -14.46
CA LEU A 281 9.47 9.67 -15.26
C LEU A 281 8.24 9.31 -16.10
N PHE A 282 7.07 9.83 -15.72
CA PHE A 282 5.84 9.70 -16.51
C PHE A 282 5.62 10.86 -17.48
N LEU A 283 6.45 11.90 -17.40
CA LEU A 283 6.44 13.04 -18.29
C LEU A 283 7.55 12.85 -19.32
N THR A 284 7.19 12.73 -20.58
CA THR A 284 8.15 12.80 -21.69
C THR A 284 8.79 14.20 -21.70
N HIS A 285 10.03 14.33 -22.18
CA HIS A 285 10.81 15.58 -22.18
C HIS A 285 9.95 16.84 -22.38
N ARG A 286 9.81 17.67 -21.34
CA ARG A 286 8.92 18.86 -21.30
C ARG A 286 9.19 19.91 -22.38
N ASP A 287 10.31 19.79 -23.08
CA ASP A 287 10.78 20.75 -24.08
C ASP A 287 10.21 20.50 -25.49
N GLU A 288 9.59 19.33 -25.74
CA GLU A 288 8.94 19.04 -27.02
C GLU A 288 7.41 19.04 -26.88
N THR A 289 6.75 19.94 -27.62
CA THR A 289 5.30 19.98 -27.69
C THR A 289 4.79 18.90 -28.65
N VAL A 290 4.27 17.81 -28.10
CA VAL A 290 3.77 16.67 -28.88
C VAL A 290 2.25 16.75 -29.02
N THR A 291 1.74 16.57 -30.24
CA THR A 291 0.30 16.48 -30.50
C THR A 291 -0.27 15.20 -29.90
N GLY A 292 -1.42 15.30 -29.25
CA GLY A 292 -2.07 14.15 -28.64
C GLY A 292 -1.52 13.74 -27.29
N ALA A 293 -0.59 14.51 -26.70
CA ALA A 293 -0.09 14.29 -25.35
C ALA A 293 -0.74 15.27 -24.37
N THR A 294 -1.17 14.78 -23.20
CA THR A 294 -1.71 15.58 -22.10
C THR A 294 -1.27 15.02 -20.76
N VAL A 295 -1.29 15.85 -19.71
CA VAL A 295 -0.92 15.42 -18.36
C VAL A 295 -2.13 15.36 -17.45
N PHE A 296 -2.30 14.21 -16.78
CA PHE A 296 -3.34 13.94 -15.81
C PHE A 296 -2.76 13.71 -14.41
N PRO A 297 -3.17 14.46 -13.38
CA PRO A 297 -2.78 14.20 -11.99
C PRO A 297 -3.64 13.07 -11.41
N ALA A 298 -3.27 11.81 -11.67
CA ALA A 298 -3.93 10.63 -11.15
C ALA A 298 -3.79 10.52 -9.63
N LEU A 299 -4.79 9.98 -8.92
CA LEU A 299 -4.67 9.70 -7.49
C LEU A 299 -4.32 8.24 -7.24
N GLU A 300 -3.18 8.01 -6.58
CA GLU A 300 -2.72 6.68 -6.15
C GLU A 300 -2.91 6.55 -4.63
N GLY A 301 -4.14 6.26 -4.21
CA GLY A 301 -4.59 6.48 -2.83
C GLY A 301 -4.86 7.96 -2.61
N THR A 302 -3.98 8.68 -1.89
CA THR A 302 -4.11 10.14 -1.75
C THR A 302 -3.00 10.94 -2.40
N ARG A 303 -1.87 10.33 -2.78
CA ARG A 303 -0.81 11.07 -3.46
C ARG A 303 -1.20 11.27 -4.94
N PRO A 304 -1.22 12.51 -5.44
CA PRO A 304 -1.32 12.73 -6.87
C PRO A 304 -0.02 12.30 -7.56
N VAL A 305 -0.14 11.52 -8.62
CA VAL A 305 0.95 11.14 -9.52
C VAL A 305 0.60 11.69 -10.89
N LEU A 306 1.49 12.47 -11.48
CA LEU A 306 1.25 13.07 -12.78
C LEU A 306 1.60 12.02 -13.84
N VAL A 307 0.63 11.71 -14.69
CA VAL A 307 0.73 10.68 -15.71
C VAL A 307 0.43 11.29 -17.07
N GLU A 308 1.26 11.01 -18.06
CA GLU A 308 1.00 11.43 -19.43
C GLU A 308 0.03 10.47 -20.12
N ILE A 309 -0.97 11.05 -20.78
CA ILE A 309 -1.96 10.38 -21.61
C ILE A 309 -1.66 10.74 -23.05
N GLN A 310 -1.47 9.72 -23.87
CA GLN A 310 -1.12 9.83 -25.28
C GLN A 310 -2.26 9.30 -26.14
N ALA A 311 -2.66 10.09 -27.13
CA ALA A 311 -3.63 9.73 -28.14
C ALA A 311 -3.02 9.89 -29.52
N LEU A 312 -3.25 8.89 -30.39
CA LEU A 312 -2.93 8.94 -31.81
C LEU A 312 -4.22 8.71 -32.59
N VAL A 313 -4.52 9.64 -33.50
CA VAL A 313 -5.70 9.62 -34.35
C VAL A 313 -5.25 9.47 -35.80
N VAL A 314 -5.66 8.40 -36.46
CA VAL A 314 -5.29 8.12 -37.86
C VAL A 314 -6.55 8.19 -38.73
N ARG A 315 -6.59 9.11 -39.69
CA ARG A 315 -7.73 9.22 -40.62
C ARG A 315 -7.65 8.12 -41.67
N LEU A 316 -8.71 7.32 -41.78
CA LEU A 316 -8.79 6.23 -42.75
C LEU A 316 -9.31 6.71 -44.10
N SER A 317 -8.80 6.09 -45.16
CA SER A 317 -9.41 6.14 -46.49
C SER A 317 -10.67 5.27 -46.49
N SER A 318 -11.74 5.72 -47.15
CA SER A 318 -13.11 5.21 -46.97
C SER A 318 -13.25 3.68 -47.05
N GLY A 319 -14.01 3.08 -46.11
CA GLY A 319 -14.51 1.70 -46.18
C GLY A 319 -13.97 0.73 -45.13
N ALA A 320 -12.89 1.09 -44.42
CA ALA A 320 -12.38 0.30 -43.30
C ALA A 320 -13.11 0.66 -41.99
N THR A 321 -13.39 -0.36 -41.17
CA THR A 321 -13.90 -0.18 -39.80
C THR A 321 -12.77 0.36 -38.92
N PRO A 322 -12.89 1.56 -38.32
CA PRO A 322 -11.79 2.13 -37.55
C PRO A 322 -11.46 1.34 -36.30
N ARG A 323 -10.17 1.07 -36.09
CA ARG A 323 -9.70 0.42 -34.87
C ARG A 323 -9.68 1.39 -33.69
N ARG A 324 -10.10 0.91 -32.53
CA ARG A 324 -9.97 1.61 -31.24
C ARG A 324 -9.16 0.73 -30.30
N ALA A 325 -7.96 1.16 -29.95
CA ALA A 325 -7.05 0.41 -29.08
C ALA A 325 -6.69 1.25 -27.86
N VAL A 326 -6.72 0.64 -26.68
CA VAL A 326 -6.43 1.30 -25.41
C VAL A 326 -5.43 0.47 -24.62
N VAL A 327 -4.41 1.12 -24.07
CA VAL A 327 -3.43 0.55 -23.15
C VAL A 327 -3.41 1.40 -21.89
N GLY A 328 -3.64 0.78 -20.73
CA GLY A 328 -3.59 1.48 -19.43
C GLY A 328 -4.88 2.22 -19.04
N TRP A 329 -5.98 2.10 -19.81
CA TRP A 329 -7.28 2.70 -19.46
C TRP A 329 -8.46 1.83 -19.93
N ASP A 330 -9.69 2.23 -19.60
CA ASP A 330 -10.90 1.49 -19.95
C ASP A 330 -11.41 1.80 -21.37
N SER A 331 -11.65 0.75 -22.17
CA SER A 331 -12.18 0.88 -23.53
C SER A 331 -13.63 1.38 -23.57
N GLY A 332 -14.43 1.06 -22.55
CA GLY A 332 -15.82 1.52 -22.45
C GLY A 332 -15.90 3.03 -22.25
N ARG A 333 -15.08 3.57 -21.35
CA ARG A 333 -14.91 5.01 -21.13
C ARG A 333 -14.43 5.75 -22.37
N LEU A 334 -13.46 5.20 -23.10
CA LEU A 334 -13.06 5.79 -24.39
C LEU A 334 -14.25 5.90 -25.35
N ALA A 335 -15.06 4.84 -25.48
CA ALA A 335 -16.22 4.87 -26.35
C ALA A 335 -17.25 5.94 -25.93
N MET A 336 -17.47 6.14 -24.63
CA MET A 336 -18.34 7.20 -24.12
C MET A 336 -17.78 8.60 -24.43
N VAL A 337 -16.49 8.84 -24.19
CA VAL A 337 -15.85 10.14 -24.48
C VAL A 337 -15.95 10.48 -25.97
N LEU A 338 -15.68 9.52 -26.86
CA LEU A 338 -15.82 9.69 -28.30
C LEU A 338 -17.28 10.04 -28.69
N ALA A 339 -18.26 9.35 -28.11
CA ALA A 339 -19.67 9.61 -28.38
C ALA A 339 -20.10 11.03 -27.92
N VAL A 340 -19.59 11.51 -26.78
CA VAL A 340 -19.89 12.86 -26.29
C VAL A 340 -19.21 13.93 -27.16
N LEU A 341 -17.94 13.73 -27.56
CA LEU A 341 -17.24 14.64 -28.49
C LEU A 341 -17.99 14.78 -29.82
N GLU A 342 -18.52 13.68 -30.35
CA GLU A 342 -19.29 13.70 -31.59
C GLU A 342 -20.67 14.35 -31.40
N ALA A 343 -21.48 13.87 -30.45
CA ALA A 343 -22.86 14.31 -30.27
C ALA A 343 -23.02 15.72 -29.67
N ARG A 344 -22.04 16.20 -28.90
CA ARG A 344 -22.12 17.49 -28.17
C ARG A 344 -21.15 18.54 -28.68
N CYS A 345 -20.02 18.14 -29.26
CA CYS A 345 -18.97 19.08 -29.71
C CYS A 345 -18.80 19.10 -31.23
N GLY A 346 -19.48 18.23 -31.98
CA GLY A 346 -19.41 18.17 -33.45
C GLY A 346 -18.07 17.64 -33.99
N LEU A 347 -17.27 16.96 -33.15
CA LEU A 347 -16.01 16.35 -33.56
C LEU A 347 -16.25 14.88 -33.91
N SER A 348 -16.32 14.55 -35.19
CA SER A 348 -16.54 13.18 -35.63
C SER A 348 -15.23 12.38 -35.70
N PHE A 349 -15.23 11.21 -35.06
CA PHE A 349 -14.17 10.20 -35.12
C PHE A 349 -14.60 8.96 -35.92
N SER A 350 -15.73 9.05 -36.64
CA SER A 350 -16.34 7.93 -37.37
C SER A 350 -15.43 7.31 -38.44
N THR A 351 -14.50 8.09 -39.00
CA THR A 351 -13.52 7.68 -40.01
C THR A 351 -12.09 7.64 -39.49
N CYS A 352 -11.90 7.65 -38.17
CA CYS A 352 -10.59 7.73 -37.54
C CYS A 352 -10.31 6.50 -36.67
N GLU A 353 -9.12 5.91 -36.84
CA GLU A 353 -8.58 4.99 -35.85
C GLU A 353 -8.07 5.77 -34.65
N VAL A 354 -8.27 5.22 -33.47
CA VAL A 354 -7.87 5.85 -32.21
C VAL A 354 -7.03 4.87 -31.42
N TYR A 355 -5.82 5.29 -31.10
CA TYR A 355 -4.92 4.58 -30.20
C TYR A 355 -4.71 5.46 -28.97
N LEU A 356 -5.00 4.91 -27.79
CA LEU A 356 -4.79 5.58 -26.51
C LEU A 356 -3.80 4.79 -25.69
N ASN A 357 -2.80 5.47 -25.14
CA ASN A 357 -1.78 4.89 -24.28
C ASN A 357 -1.59 5.76 -23.03
N VAL A 358 -1.51 5.13 -21.87
CA VAL A 358 -1.09 5.77 -20.63
C VAL A 358 0.41 5.51 -20.45
N ALA A 359 1.20 6.58 -20.38
CA ALA A 359 2.65 6.49 -20.30
C ALA A 359 3.12 5.78 -19.01
N GLY A 360 4.29 5.13 -19.07
CA GLY A 360 4.88 4.43 -17.94
C GLY A 360 4.18 3.14 -17.51
N GLY A 361 3.32 2.57 -18.36
CA GLY A 361 2.60 1.31 -18.10
C GLY A 361 1.49 1.42 -17.05
N TYR A 362 1.20 2.64 -16.58
CA TYR A 362 0.25 2.90 -15.52
C TYR A 362 -1.18 2.55 -15.92
N ARG A 363 -1.95 1.94 -15.01
CA ARG A 363 -3.37 1.62 -15.24
C ARG A 363 -4.26 2.60 -14.49
N LEU A 364 -4.97 3.43 -15.26
CA LEU A 364 -5.92 4.40 -14.75
C LEU A 364 -7.31 3.79 -14.60
N SER A 365 -7.91 3.98 -13.42
CA SER A 365 -9.33 3.67 -13.14
C SER A 365 -10.13 4.90 -12.71
N ASP A 366 -9.46 6.04 -12.59
CA ASP A 366 -9.99 7.29 -12.06
C ASP A 366 -10.89 8.00 -13.10
N PRO A 367 -12.18 8.26 -12.79
CA PRO A 367 -13.08 9.02 -13.66
C PRO A 367 -12.58 10.43 -14.00
N ALA A 368 -11.72 11.01 -13.17
CA ALA A 368 -11.15 12.32 -13.42
C ALA A 368 -10.24 12.37 -14.66
N ALA A 369 -9.84 11.22 -15.21
CA ALA A 369 -9.02 11.14 -16.42
C ALA A 369 -9.78 11.53 -17.69
N ASP A 370 -11.13 11.55 -17.69
CA ASP A 370 -11.93 11.77 -18.90
C ASP A 370 -11.58 13.07 -19.62
N LEU A 371 -11.42 14.17 -18.86
CA LEU A 371 -11.10 15.47 -19.44
C LEU A 371 -9.72 15.48 -20.11
N ALA A 372 -8.73 14.84 -19.49
CA ALA A 372 -7.39 14.72 -20.05
C ALA A 372 -7.39 13.86 -21.32
N VAL A 373 -8.10 12.73 -21.31
CA VAL A 373 -8.26 11.89 -22.51
C VAL A 373 -8.98 12.63 -23.63
N ALA A 374 -10.06 13.34 -23.32
CA ALA A 374 -10.77 14.16 -24.32
C ALA A 374 -9.84 15.21 -24.93
N ALA A 375 -9.04 15.90 -24.11
CA ALA A 375 -8.06 16.87 -24.60
C ALA A 375 -6.96 16.22 -25.46
N ALA A 376 -6.45 15.04 -25.08
CA ALA A 376 -5.50 14.29 -25.91
C ALA A 376 -6.10 13.96 -27.28
N LEU A 377 -7.35 13.49 -27.32
CA LEU A 377 -8.06 13.18 -28.57
C LEU A 377 -8.30 14.43 -29.43
N ILE A 378 -8.71 15.54 -28.82
CA ILE A 378 -8.91 16.83 -29.52
C ILE A 378 -7.57 17.31 -30.10
N SER A 379 -6.50 17.25 -29.30
CA SER A 379 -5.14 17.64 -29.71
C SER A 379 -4.65 16.81 -30.88
N ALA A 380 -4.84 15.48 -30.83
CA ALA A 380 -4.45 14.57 -31.91
C ALA A 380 -5.28 14.79 -33.18
N LEU A 381 -6.60 14.98 -33.07
CA LEU A 381 -7.48 15.20 -34.22
C LEU A 381 -7.22 16.55 -34.92
N ALA A 382 -6.94 17.59 -34.13
CA ALA A 382 -6.70 18.95 -34.60
C ALA A 382 -5.24 19.23 -34.96
N GLU A 383 -4.33 18.28 -34.71
CA GLU A 383 -2.88 18.44 -34.87
C GLU A 383 -2.34 19.69 -34.15
N ARG A 384 -2.90 19.98 -32.97
CA ARG A 384 -2.50 21.12 -32.14
C ARG A 384 -2.03 20.64 -30.79
N PRO A 385 -0.74 20.86 -30.44
CA PRO A 385 -0.23 20.38 -29.17
C PRO A 385 -0.87 21.11 -27.99
N VAL A 386 -1.03 20.38 -26.90
CA VAL A 386 -1.40 20.95 -25.61
C VAL A 386 -0.13 21.49 -24.94
N PRO A 387 -0.19 22.61 -24.20
CA PRO A 387 0.99 23.09 -23.50
C PRO A 387 1.53 22.08 -22.47
N ALA A 388 2.84 21.90 -22.41
CA ALA A 388 3.50 20.90 -21.57
C ALA A 388 3.36 21.15 -20.06
N ASP A 389 3.10 22.40 -19.67
CA ASP A 389 2.86 22.88 -18.31
C ASP A 389 1.36 22.90 -17.92
N LEU A 390 0.48 22.31 -18.75
CA LEU A 390 -0.95 22.19 -18.49
C LEU A 390 -1.32 20.80 -17.96
N VAL A 391 -1.99 20.77 -16.81
CA VAL A 391 -2.69 19.58 -16.32
C VAL A 391 -4.18 19.66 -16.59
N LEU A 392 -4.83 18.53 -16.84
CA LEU A 392 -6.27 18.47 -17.04
C LEU A 392 -6.87 17.37 -16.18
N PHE A 393 -8.02 17.63 -15.56
CA PHE A 393 -8.81 16.58 -14.91
C PHE A 393 -10.28 16.99 -14.77
N GLY A 394 -11.16 16.01 -14.78
CA GLY A 394 -12.61 16.20 -14.69
C GLY A 394 -13.34 14.99 -15.24
N GLU A 395 -14.52 14.70 -14.72
CA GLU A 395 -15.36 13.61 -15.22
C GLU A 395 -16.31 14.14 -16.29
N ILE A 396 -16.46 13.44 -17.41
CA ILE A 396 -17.34 13.85 -18.51
C ILE A 396 -18.68 13.12 -18.38
N ALA A 397 -19.77 13.87 -18.25
CA ALA A 397 -21.12 13.34 -18.32
C ALA A 397 -21.58 13.15 -19.77
N LEU A 398 -22.53 12.23 -20.00
CA LEU A 398 -23.15 12.02 -21.33
C LEU A 398 -23.91 13.26 -21.86
N SER A 399 -24.24 14.21 -20.99
CA SER A 399 -24.78 15.52 -21.35
C SER A 399 -23.75 16.46 -21.99
N GLY A 400 -22.45 16.16 -21.87
CA GLY A 400 -21.35 17.06 -22.22
C GLY A 400 -20.91 17.97 -21.07
N GLU A 401 -21.49 17.83 -19.88
CA GLU A 401 -21.06 18.57 -18.68
C GLU A 401 -19.78 17.99 -18.09
N ILE A 402 -18.91 18.87 -17.57
CA ILE A 402 -17.69 18.49 -16.86
C ILE A 402 -17.97 18.54 -15.35
N ARG A 403 -17.94 17.38 -14.69
CA ARG A 403 -18.31 17.22 -13.28
C ARG A 403 -17.09 17.33 -12.34
N PRO A 404 -17.28 17.86 -11.11
CA PRO A 404 -16.24 17.89 -10.08
C PRO A 404 -15.80 16.48 -9.68
N VAL A 405 -14.54 16.36 -9.28
CA VAL A 405 -13.90 15.07 -8.93
C VAL A 405 -13.27 15.11 -7.54
N ALA A 406 -13.00 13.94 -6.98
CA ALA A 406 -12.41 13.81 -5.66
C ALA A 406 -11.00 14.44 -5.57
N HIS A 407 -10.73 15.02 -4.39
CA HIS A 407 -9.43 15.60 -3.99
C HIS A 407 -8.82 16.61 -4.98
N ALA A 408 -9.64 17.39 -5.68
CA ALA A 408 -9.14 18.37 -6.64
C ALA A 408 -8.11 19.37 -6.07
N PRO A 409 -8.25 19.91 -4.84
CA PRO A 409 -7.21 20.78 -4.26
C PRO A 409 -5.86 20.07 -4.09
N LEU A 410 -5.86 18.75 -3.83
CA LEU A 410 -4.65 17.96 -3.66
C LEU A 410 -3.93 17.77 -5.00
N ARG A 411 -4.68 17.42 -6.05
CA ARG A 411 -4.18 17.33 -7.44
C ARG A 411 -3.51 18.63 -7.88
N LEU A 412 -4.16 19.77 -7.62
CA LEU A 412 -3.65 21.10 -7.99
C LEU A 412 -2.37 21.46 -7.22
N ARG A 413 -2.32 21.21 -5.90
CA ARG A 413 -1.12 21.49 -5.08
C ARG A 413 0.09 20.69 -5.54
N GLU A 414 -0.09 19.42 -5.87
CA GLU A 414 1.02 18.58 -6.33
C GLU A 414 1.46 18.97 -7.75
N SER A 415 0.51 19.27 -8.64
CA SER A 415 0.81 19.79 -9.97
C SER A 415 1.65 21.08 -9.89
N ALA A 416 1.25 22.02 -9.01
CA ALA A 416 2.00 23.26 -8.78
C ALA A 416 3.41 23.02 -8.23
N LYS A 417 3.58 22.11 -7.26
CA LYS A 417 4.90 21.74 -6.71
C LYS A 417 5.85 21.17 -7.76
N LEU A 418 5.30 20.50 -8.77
CA LEU A 418 6.05 19.90 -9.87
C LEU A 418 6.29 20.87 -11.03
N GLY A 419 5.90 22.14 -10.88
CA GLY A 419 6.16 23.20 -11.84
C GLY A 419 5.15 23.27 -12.99
N PHE A 420 3.95 22.71 -12.83
CA PHE A 420 2.86 22.97 -13.76
C PHE A 420 2.23 24.32 -13.45
N GLU A 421 2.13 25.18 -14.46
CA GLU A 421 1.65 26.55 -14.29
C GLU A 421 0.15 26.68 -14.58
N ARG A 422 -0.45 25.72 -15.30
CA ARG A 422 -1.85 25.80 -15.74
C ARG A 422 -2.63 24.53 -15.41
N ALA A 423 -3.91 24.68 -15.11
CA ALA A 423 -4.83 23.56 -14.90
C ALA A 423 -6.20 23.82 -15.54
N TYR A 424 -6.69 22.87 -16.35
CA TYR A 424 -8.06 22.86 -16.85
C TYR A 424 -8.90 21.88 -16.05
N VAL A 425 -9.93 22.41 -15.40
CA VAL A 425 -10.69 21.69 -14.36
C VAL A 425 -12.19 21.94 -14.50
N PRO A 426 -13.06 21.23 -13.77
CA PRO A 426 -14.48 21.51 -13.71
C PRO A 426 -14.72 22.89 -13.09
N SER A 427 -15.72 23.65 -13.57
CA SER A 427 -15.96 25.03 -13.10
C SER A 427 -16.19 25.16 -11.59
N ALA A 428 -16.71 24.12 -10.93
CA ALA A 428 -16.92 24.06 -9.49
C ALA A 428 -15.62 24.00 -8.65
N VAL A 429 -14.47 23.80 -9.30
CA VAL A 429 -13.14 23.65 -8.68
C VAL A 429 -12.28 24.89 -8.92
N ALA A 430 -12.82 25.93 -9.57
CA ALA A 430 -12.08 27.11 -10.02
C ALA A 430 -11.54 28.01 -8.88
N ASP A 431 -11.87 27.73 -7.61
CA ASP A 431 -11.28 28.42 -6.46
C ASP A 431 -9.79 28.02 -6.33
N GLY A 432 -8.93 28.89 -6.86
CA GLY A 432 -7.53 28.62 -7.17
C GLY A 432 -6.66 28.19 -5.99
N VAL A 433 -5.75 27.25 -6.26
CA VAL A 433 -4.62 26.92 -5.40
C VAL A 433 -3.46 27.84 -5.74
N LYS A 434 -2.75 28.38 -4.72
CA LYS A 434 -1.56 29.21 -4.95
C LYS A 434 -0.50 28.43 -5.74
N GLY A 435 0.03 29.03 -6.80
CA GLY A 435 1.12 28.47 -7.62
C GLY A 435 0.68 27.79 -8.91
N ILE A 436 -0.62 27.78 -9.24
CA ILE A 436 -1.13 27.26 -10.53
C ILE A 436 -2.33 28.09 -11.01
N ALA A 437 -2.34 28.49 -12.28
CA ALA A 437 -3.45 29.20 -12.91
C ALA A 437 -4.55 28.20 -13.29
N VAL A 438 -5.74 28.37 -12.70
CA VAL A 438 -6.85 27.43 -12.86
C VAL A 438 -7.89 28.02 -13.82
N SER A 439 -8.24 27.28 -14.87
CA SER A 439 -9.36 27.61 -15.78
C SER A 439 -10.45 26.55 -15.64
N GLY A 440 -11.64 27.00 -15.22
CA GLY A 440 -12.79 26.14 -14.98
C GLY A 440 -13.73 26.06 -16.18
N TYR A 441 -14.12 24.86 -16.58
CA TYR A 441 -15.06 24.61 -17.68
C TYR A 441 -16.31 23.91 -17.16
N ARG A 442 -17.48 24.36 -17.62
CA ARG A 442 -18.76 23.72 -17.29
C ARG A 442 -19.15 22.65 -18.31
N ALA A 443 -18.84 22.89 -19.57
CA ALA A 443 -19.16 21.99 -20.67
C ALA A 443 -17.93 21.66 -21.51
N LEU A 444 -17.89 20.44 -22.05
CA LEU A 444 -16.81 19.95 -22.90
C LEU A 444 -16.66 20.79 -24.18
N SER A 445 -17.75 21.34 -24.71
CA SER A 445 -17.71 22.25 -25.86
C SER A 445 -16.87 23.50 -25.61
N GLN A 446 -16.91 24.05 -24.38
CA GLN A 446 -16.10 25.22 -24.02
C GLN A 446 -14.61 24.89 -24.04
N LEU A 447 -14.23 23.70 -23.57
CA LEU A 447 -12.86 23.22 -23.65
C LEU A 447 -12.43 23.03 -25.12
N VAL A 448 -13.30 22.45 -25.96
CA VAL A 448 -13.04 22.28 -27.40
C VAL A 448 -12.81 23.64 -28.05
N ASP A 449 -13.65 24.63 -27.77
CA ASP A 449 -13.49 25.98 -28.32
C ASP A 449 -12.18 26.62 -27.88
N GLN A 450 -11.81 26.49 -26.60
CA GLN A 450 -10.51 26.96 -26.09
C GLN A 450 -9.33 26.29 -26.81
N MET A 451 -9.34 24.97 -26.95
CA MET A 451 -8.25 24.21 -27.58
C MET A 451 -8.13 24.46 -29.08
N LEU A 452 -9.26 24.75 -29.75
CA LEU A 452 -9.31 25.09 -31.17
C LEU A 452 -9.14 26.59 -31.43
N GLY A 453 -8.96 27.42 -30.41
CA GLY A 453 -8.79 28.88 -30.53
C GLY A 453 -10.02 29.59 -31.08
N ARG A 454 -11.22 29.09 -30.72
CA ARG A 454 -12.53 29.63 -31.11
C ARG A 454 -13.19 30.46 -30.00
N GLY A 455 -12.55 30.59 -28.84
CA GLY A 455 -13.05 31.25 -27.64
C GLY A 455 -12.22 32.42 -27.18
#